data_AF-A0A3C0EAR4-F1
#
_entry.id   AF-A0A3C0EAR4-F1
#
_cell.length_a   1.000
_cell.length_b   1.000
_cell.length_c   1.000
_cell.angle_alpha   90.00
_cell.angle_beta   90.00
_cell.angle_gamma   90.00
#
_symmetry.space_group_name_H-M   'P 1'
#
loop_
_entity.id
_entity.type
_entity.pdbx_description
1 polymer ?
#
loop_
_entity_poly.entity_id
_entity_poly.type
_entity_poly.pdbx_seq_one_letter_code
_entity_poly.pdbx_strand_id
1 'polypeptide(L)'
;MVDMGFKQMKTQMGAEPTAAKEVDRMRVMREAVGPDIDLMCDINQLWNVNQAIQIGKRVEEYNLFWLEDVVASDDYQGLARVADSLTTPIAAGEYVYGIQPFRQMLENRSIDIVMIDLLRVGGITQWKKVAGMAEAFNIPVVSHLVPEIHVHLISAIPNGLTIEYMPWTQRLWEEMPKMEDGNLVVPDKPGLGLEFSQDAIKQYQVA
;
A
#
# COMPACT_ATOMS: atom_id res chain seq x y z
N MET A 1 -2.36 16.19 8.95
CA MET A 1 -1.94 15.55 7.68
C MET A 1 -2.24 16.45 6.49
N VAL A 2 -3.48 16.91 6.29
CA VAL A 2 -3.80 17.91 5.22
C VAL A 2 -2.94 19.17 5.37
N ASP A 3 -2.84 19.72 6.58
CA ASP A 3 -2.00 20.90 6.87
C ASP A 3 -0.49 20.67 6.64
N MET A 4 -0.07 19.41 6.53
CA MET A 4 1.32 19.02 6.21
C MET A 4 1.52 18.76 4.71
N GLY A 5 0.51 19.08 3.88
CA GLY A 5 0.58 18.95 2.41
C GLY A 5 0.10 17.62 1.84
N PHE A 6 -0.20 16.61 2.67
CA PHE A 6 -0.64 15.29 2.17
C PHE A 6 -1.92 15.39 1.35
N LYS A 7 -1.91 14.74 0.18
CA LYS A 7 -3.04 14.63 -0.76
C LYS A 7 -3.68 13.25 -0.79
N GLN A 8 -3.05 12.27 -0.15
CA GLN A 8 -3.54 10.90 -0.08
C GLN A 8 -3.52 10.42 1.36
N MET A 9 -4.52 9.63 1.75
CA MET A 9 -4.65 9.07 3.09
C MET A 9 -5.18 7.65 3.03
N LYS A 10 -4.63 6.78 3.87
CA LYS A 10 -5.13 5.42 4.06
C LYS A 10 -5.69 5.24 5.46
N THR A 11 -6.84 4.58 5.57
CA THR A 11 -7.44 4.18 6.86
C THR A 11 -7.77 2.70 6.87
N GLN A 12 -8.18 2.17 8.01
CA GLN A 12 -8.58 0.78 8.16
C GLN A 12 -10.09 0.60 8.10
N MET A 13 -10.52 -0.52 7.52
CA MET A 13 -11.87 -1.09 7.54
C MET A 13 -11.80 -2.56 7.96
N GLY A 14 -12.96 -3.20 8.14
CA GLY A 14 -13.07 -4.64 8.36
C GLY A 14 -13.24 -5.09 9.81
N ALA A 15 -13.25 -4.14 10.76
CA ALA A 15 -13.39 -4.41 12.19
C ALA A 15 -14.78 -4.06 12.76
N GLU A 16 -15.68 -3.47 11.96
CA GLU A 16 -17.02 -3.12 12.43
C GLU A 16 -17.95 -4.34 12.45
N PRO A 17 -18.88 -4.43 13.42
CA PRO A 17 -19.69 -5.63 13.60
C PRO A 17 -20.76 -5.83 12.52
N THR A 18 -21.02 -4.82 11.69
CA THR A 18 -21.98 -4.92 10.59
C THR A 18 -21.49 -4.15 9.37
N ALA A 19 -21.90 -4.63 8.19
CA ALA A 19 -21.67 -3.93 6.94
C ALA A 19 -22.25 -2.50 6.92
N ALA A 20 -23.29 -2.21 7.71
CA ALA A 20 -23.84 -0.85 7.80
C ALA A 20 -22.91 0.10 8.55
N LYS A 21 -22.24 -0.39 9.60
CA LYS A 21 -21.25 0.39 10.34
C LYS A 21 -19.96 0.59 9.55
N GLU A 22 -19.52 -0.39 8.77
CA GLU A 22 -18.40 -0.20 7.83
C GLU A 22 -18.67 0.96 6.85
N VAL A 23 -19.86 0.97 6.25
CA VAL A 23 -20.27 2.03 5.31
C VAL A 23 -20.39 3.38 6.01
N ASP A 24 -20.95 3.43 7.23
CA ASP A 24 -21.06 4.67 7.99
C ASP A 24 -19.68 5.24 8.41
N ARG A 25 -18.75 4.37 8.81
CA ARG A 25 -17.35 4.74 9.05
C ARG A 25 -16.74 5.38 7.80
N MET A 26 -16.99 4.80 6.63
CA MET A 26 -16.49 5.34 5.37
C MET A 26 -17.09 6.72 5.05
N ARG A 27 -18.40 6.88 5.26
CA ARG A 27 -19.09 8.18 5.13
C ARG A 27 -18.42 9.25 5.98
N VAL A 28 -18.23 8.97 7.27
CA VAL A 28 -17.62 9.90 8.23
C VAL A 28 -16.19 10.26 7.82
N MET A 29 -15.39 9.26 7.42
CA MET A 29 -14.02 9.50 6.98
C MET A 29 -13.96 10.37 5.72
N ARG A 30 -14.82 10.10 4.72
CA ARG A 30 -14.90 10.92 3.50
C ARG A 30 -15.34 12.35 3.79
N GLU A 31 -16.36 12.54 4.63
CA GLU A 31 -16.81 13.88 5.07
C GLU A 31 -15.69 14.65 5.78
N ALA A 32 -14.87 13.97 6.58
CA ALA A 32 -13.79 14.59 7.35
C ALA A 32 -12.59 15.02 6.49
N VAL A 33 -12.17 14.19 5.51
CA VAL A 33 -11.00 14.51 4.67
C VAL A 33 -11.34 15.35 3.45
N GLY A 34 -12.62 15.38 3.06
CA GLY A 34 -13.11 16.12 1.90
C GLY A 34 -13.02 15.32 0.58
N PRO A 35 -13.54 15.90 -0.52
CA PRO A 35 -13.61 15.22 -1.82
C PRO A 35 -12.28 15.18 -2.57
N ASP A 36 -11.35 16.10 -2.27
CA ASP A 36 -10.11 16.30 -3.05
C ASP A 36 -8.93 15.46 -2.55
N ILE A 37 -9.12 14.67 -1.48
CA ILE A 37 -8.10 13.77 -0.93
C ILE A 37 -8.35 12.37 -1.48
N ASP A 38 -7.32 11.76 -2.08
CA ASP A 38 -7.36 10.34 -2.41
C ASP A 38 -7.44 9.55 -1.11
N LEU A 39 -8.51 8.77 -0.94
CA LEU A 39 -8.77 8.03 0.28
C LEU A 39 -8.76 6.54 -0.01
N MET A 40 -7.87 5.83 0.65
CA MET A 40 -7.69 4.39 0.54
C MET A 40 -8.17 3.71 1.82
N CYS A 41 -8.61 2.45 1.70
CA CYS A 41 -9.01 1.64 2.84
C CYS A 41 -8.36 0.26 2.81
N ASP A 42 -7.77 -0.13 3.93
CA ASP A 42 -7.15 -1.44 4.13
C ASP A 42 -8.01 -2.31 5.07
N ILE A 43 -8.28 -3.54 4.62
CA ILE A 43 -9.16 -4.51 5.26
C ILE A 43 -8.35 -5.61 5.98
N ASN A 44 -7.05 -5.74 5.69
CA ASN A 44 -6.16 -6.74 6.25
C ASN A 44 -6.74 -8.18 6.23
N GLN A 45 -7.33 -8.56 5.09
CA GLN A 45 -7.87 -9.90 4.79
C GLN A 45 -9.09 -10.32 5.65
N LEU A 46 -9.73 -9.38 6.35
CA LEU A 46 -10.80 -9.68 7.32
C LEU A 46 -12.17 -10.03 6.69
N TRP A 47 -12.37 -9.78 5.40
CA TRP A 47 -13.60 -10.17 4.72
C TRP A 47 -13.46 -11.45 3.91
N ASN A 48 -14.60 -12.10 3.67
CA ASN A 48 -14.72 -13.07 2.58
C ASN A 48 -15.17 -12.37 1.28
N VAL A 49 -15.06 -13.07 0.15
CA VAL A 49 -15.39 -12.56 -1.19
C VAL A 49 -16.78 -11.92 -1.27
N ASN A 50 -17.81 -12.56 -0.72
CA ASN A 50 -19.17 -12.03 -0.80
C ASN A 50 -19.36 -10.78 0.06
N GLN A 51 -18.71 -10.72 1.24
CA GLN A 51 -18.70 -9.53 2.09
C GLN A 51 -17.95 -8.38 1.41
N ALA A 52 -16.77 -8.65 0.84
CA ALA A 52 -15.98 -7.66 0.11
C ALA A 52 -16.78 -7.03 -1.05
N ILE A 53 -17.48 -7.84 -1.85
CA ILE A 53 -18.34 -7.33 -2.92
C ILE A 53 -19.52 -6.53 -2.36
N GLN A 54 -20.18 -7.04 -1.32
CA GLN A 54 -21.38 -6.39 -0.76
C GLN A 54 -21.06 -5.04 -0.10
N ILE A 55 -19.95 -4.96 0.64
CA ILE A 55 -19.51 -3.72 1.28
C ILE A 55 -18.86 -2.80 0.26
N GLY A 56 -17.99 -3.33 -0.61
CA GLY A 56 -17.31 -2.61 -1.69
C GLY A 56 -18.28 -1.79 -2.54
N LYS A 57 -19.37 -2.42 -3.03
CA LYS A 57 -20.41 -1.73 -3.81
C LYS A 57 -21.09 -0.59 -3.07
N ARG A 58 -21.22 -0.70 -1.74
CA ARG A 58 -21.87 0.32 -0.91
C ARG A 58 -20.94 1.47 -0.56
N VAL A 59 -19.63 1.31 -0.74
CA VAL A 59 -18.65 2.37 -0.52
C VAL A 59 -18.16 3.03 -1.82
N GLU A 60 -18.62 2.58 -2.99
CA GLU A 60 -18.30 3.22 -4.29
C GLU A 60 -18.71 4.70 -4.33
N GLU A 61 -19.81 5.07 -3.66
CA GLU A 61 -20.25 6.47 -3.57
C GLU A 61 -19.24 7.40 -2.88
N TYR A 62 -18.30 6.85 -2.10
CA TYR A 62 -17.24 7.60 -1.42
C TYR A 62 -15.96 7.75 -2.26
N ASN A 63 -15.94 7.26 -3.50
CA ASN A 63 -14.84 7.41 -4.46
C ASN A 63 -13.48 7.08 -3.82
N LEU A 64 -13.36 5.87 -3.28
CA LEU A 64 -12.08 5.42 -2.72
C LEU A 64 -11.06 5.23 -3.84
N PHE A 65 -9.82 5.60 -3.56
CA PHE A 65 -8.73 5.46 -4.52
C PHE A 65 -8.33 3.98 -4.69
N TRP A 66 -8.40 3.19 -3.61
CA TRP A 66 -8.43 1.73 -3.68
C TRP A 66 -9.02 1.10 -2.40
N LEU A 67 -9.37 -0.18 -2.51
CA LEU A 67 -9.55 -1.11 -1.40
C LEU A 67 -8.37 -2.09 -1.35
N GLU A 68 -7.82 -2.30 -0.16
CA GLU A 68 -6.59 -3.05 0.05
C GLU A 68 -6.82 -4.33 0.84
N ASP A 69 -6.21 -5.42 0.38
CA ASP A 69 -6.24 -6.75 1.01
C ASP A 69 -7.64 -7.15 1.49
N VAL A 70 -8.62 -7.04 0.59
CA VAL A 70 -10.05 -7.25 0.90
C VAL A 70 -10.38 -8.68 1.33
N VAL A 71 -9.63 -9.68 0.88
CA VAL A 71 -9.80 -11.10 1.21
C VAL A 71 -8.43 -11.76 1.40
N ALA A 72 -8.41 -13.05 1.73
CA ALA A 72 -7.18 -13.83 1.87
C ALA A 72 -6.23 -13.66 0.67
N SER A 73 -4.97 -13.37 0.95
CA SER A 73 -3.92 -13.04 -0.04
C SER A 73 -3.53 -14.19 -0.96
N ASP A 74 -3.86 -15.43 -0.58
CA ASP A 74 -3.65 -16.65 -1.37
C ASP A 74 -4.89 -17.07 -2.18
N ASP A 75 -6.04 -16.37 -2.02
CA ASP A 75 -7.25 -16.58 -2.80
C ASP A 75 -7.25 -15.70 -4.07
N TYR A 76 -6.37 -16.00 -5.02
CA TYR A 76 -6.21 -15.23 -6.25
C TYR A 76 -7.51 -15.14 -7.07
N GLN A 77 -8.30 -16.20 -7.11
CA GLN A 77 -9.57 -16.24 -7.84
C GLN A 77 -10.66 -15.46 -7.12
N GLY A 78 -10.69 -15.53 -5.77
CA GLY A 78 -11.55 -14.69 -4.96
C GLY A 78 -11.26 -13.21 -5.14
N LEU A 79 -9.99 -12.82 -5.07
CA LEU A 79 -9.54 -11.44 -5.35
C LEU A 79 -9.97 -10.99 -6.75
N ALA A 80 -9.73 -11.81 -7.78
CA ALA A 80 -10.14 -11.49 -9.16
C ALA A 80 -11.66 -11.29 -9.29
N ARG A 81 -12.45 -12.10 -8.58
CA ARG A 81 -13.91 -11.94 -8.54
C ARG A 81 -14.33 -10.64 -7.85
N VAL A 82 -13.61 -10.19 -6.81
CA VAL A 82 -13.88 -8.90 -6.16
C VAL A 82 -13.52 -7.75 -7.10
N ALA A 83 -12.32 -7.78 -7.71
CA ALA A 83 -11.85 -6.76 -8.64
C ALA A 83 -12.82 -6.57 -9.83
N ASP A 84 -13.29 -7.67 -10.44
CA ASP A 84 -14.27 -7.63 -11.55
C ASP A 84 -15.68 -7.15 -11.12
N SER A 85 -15.98 -7.18 -9.82
CA SER A 85 -17.29 -6.81 -9.28
C SER A 85 -17.43 -5.35 -8.88
N LEU A 86 -16.32 -4.60 -8.83
CA LEU A 86 -16.25 -3.23 -8.31
C LEU A 86 -15.61 -2.30 -9.35
N THR A 87 -15.99 -1.03 -9.30
CA THR A 87 -15.31 0.05 -10.03
C THR A 87 -14.11 0.56 -9.23
N THR A 88 -14.19 0.49 -7.89
CA THR A 88 -13.09 0.83 -6.99
C THR A 88 -11.92 -0.17 -7.18
N PRO A 89 -10.70 0.31 -7.44
CA PRO A 89 -9.52 -0.56 -7.63
C PRO A 89 -9.20 -1.43 -6.41
N ILE A 90 -8.70 -2.64 -6.67
CA ILE A 90 -8.16 -3.54 -5.65
C ILE A 90 -6.63 -3.48 -5.62
N ALA A 91 -6.08 -3.11 -4.48
CA ALA A 91 -4.66 -3.22 -4.17
C ALA A 91 -4.40 -4.45 -3.29
N ALA A 92 -3.36 -5.22 -3.58
CA ALA A 92 -2.89 -6.27 -2.68
C ALA A 92 -1.45 -6.65 -3.02
N GLY A 93 -0.83 -7.40 -2.11
CA GLY A 93 0.47 -8.02 -2.34
C GLY A 93 1.46 -7.88 -1.19
N GLU A 94 1.12 -7.15 -0.12
CA GLU A 94 2.02 -7.10 1.03
C GLU A 94 2.21 -8.49 1.66
N TYR A 95 1.19 -9.35 1.72
CA TYR A 95 1.29 -10.66 2.42
C TYR A 95 2.01 -11.77 1.65
N VAL A 96 2.43 -11.54 0.41
CA VAL A 96 3.05 -12.59 -0.41
C VAL A 96 4.58 -12.52 -0.43
N TYR A 97 5.21 -13.68 -0.59
CA TYR A 97 6.66 -13.83 -0.54
C TYR A 97 7.24 -14.32 -1.87
N GLY A 98 8.32 -13.68 -2.32
CA GLY A 98 8.94 -13.99 -3.61
C GLY A 98 8.11 -13.54 -4.82
N ILE A 99 8.54 -13.89 -6.02
CA ILE A 99 7.96 -13.38 -7.28
C ILE A 99 6.80 -14.23 -7.80
N GLN A 100 6.71 -15.49 -7.37
CA GLN A 100 5.76 -16.46 -7.90
C GLN A 100 4.30 -16.10 -7.56
N PRO A 101 3.97 -15.66 -6.33
CA PRO A 101 2.62 -15.20 -6.01
C PRO A 101 2.18 -13.99 -6.85
N PHE A 102 3.06 -13.01 -7.05
CA PHE A 102 2.75 -11.84 -7.89
C PHE A 102 2.44 -12.25 -9.34
N ARG A 103 3.16 -13.23 -9.89
CA ARG A 103 2.82 -13.80 -11.19
C ARG A 103 1.40 -14.36 -11.21
N GLN A 104 1.00 -15.10 -10.17
CA GLN A 104 -0.37 -15.63 -10.08
C GLN A 104 -1.42 -14.51 -10.01
N MET A 105 -1.18 -13.49 -9.19
CA MET A 105 -2.09 -12.34 -9.07
C MET A 105 -2.27 -11.61 -10.40
N LEU A 106 -1.18 -11.41 -11.15
CA LEU A 106 -1.21 -10.74 -12.45
C LEU A 106 -1.89 -11.59 -13.53
N GLU A 107 -1.54 -12.87 -13.64
CA GLU A 107 -2.14 -13.79 -14.62
C GLU A 107 -3.65 -13.99 -14.39
N ASN A 108 -4.10 -13.97 -13.14
CA ASN A 108 -5.53 -14.10 -12.78
C ASN A 108 -6.29 -12.76 -12.78
N ARG A 109 -5.62 -11.62 -12.99
CA ARG A 109 -6.20 -10.27 -12.83
C ARG A 109 -6.83 -10.08 -11.43
N SER A 110 -6.12 -10.55 -10.41
CA SER A 110 -6.56 -10.49 -9.01
C SER A 110 -6.54 -9.09 -8.41
N ILE A 111 -5.75 -8.19 -9.01
CA ILE A 111 -5.46 -6.86 -8.49
C ILE A 111 -5.38 -5.84 -9.62
N ASP A 112 -5.74 -4.61 -9.31
CA ASP A 112 -5.61 -3.44 -10.19
C ASP A 112 -4.36 -2.60 -9.85
N ILE A 113 -3.80 -2.79 -8.65
CA ILE A 113 -2.60 -2.12 -8.16
C ILE A 113 -1.72 -3.15 -7.45
N VAL A 114 -0.45 -3.24 -7.85
CA VAL A 114 0.52 -4.16 -7.24
C VAL A 114 1.18 -3.47 -6.05
N MET A 115 0.94 -4.01 -4.85
CA MET A 115 1.63 -3.57 -3.65
C MET A 115 2.80 -4.51 -3.35
N ILE A 116 4.02 -3.97 -3.34
CA ILE A 116 5.22 -4.78 -3.11
C ILE A 116 5.84 -4.40 -1.77
N ASP A 117 5.86 -5.35 -0.84
CA ASP A 117 6.64 -5.24 0.40
C ASP A 117 8.09 -5.69 0.14
N LEU A 118 9.04 -4.76 0.31
CA LEU A 118 10.46 -5.01 0.13
C LEU A 118 11.03 -6.12 1.06
N LEU A 119 10.56 -6.15 2.30
CA LEU A 119 11.01 -7.06 3.35
C LEU A 119 10.48 -8.48 3.13
N ARG A 120 9.36 -8.65 2.43
CA ARG A 120 8.73 -9.95 2.15
C ARG A 120 9.07 -10.50 0.76
N VAL A 121 9.18 -9.65 -0.26
CA VAL A 121 9.45 -10.09 -1.65
C VAL A 121 10.85 -10.70 -1.84
N GLY A 122 11.77 -10.43 -0.90
CA GLY A 122 13.17 -10.90 -0.97
C GLY A 122 14.15 -9.81 -1.40
N GLY A 123 13.89 -8.56 -1.01
CA GLY A 123 14.79 -7.42 -1.24
C GLY A 123 14.70 -6.83 -2.65
N ILE A 124 15.57 -5.84 -2.91
CA ILE A 124 15.53 -4.97 -4.10
C ILE A 124 15.52 -5.78 -5.41
N THR A 125 16.30 -6.85 -5.49
CA THR A 125 16.40 -7.66 -6.71
C THR A 125 15.07 -8.32 -7.08
N GLN A 126 14.35 -8.87 -6.10
CA GLN A 126 13.05 -9.49 -6.37
C GLN A 126 11.98 -8.43 -6.56
N TRP A 127 12.03 -7.35 -5.78
CA TRP A 127 11.16 -6.18 -5.94
C TRP A 127 11.16 -5.67 -7.39
N LYS A 128 12.35 -5.45 -7.98
CA LYS A 128 12.48 -5.00 -9.36
C LYS A 128 11.90 -5.98 -10.38
N LYS A 129 12.00 -7.28 -10.14
CA LYS A 129 11.39 -8.30 -11.03
C LYS A 129 9.88 -8.23 -11.00
N VAL A 130 9.28 -8.04 -9.82
CA VAL A 130 7.83 -7.87 -9.67
C VAL A 130 7.38 -6.58 -10.33
N ALA A 131 8.08 -5.46 -10.08
CA ALA A 131 7.74 -4.17 -10.68
C ALA A 131 7.77 -4.21 -12.22
N GLY A 132 8.81 -4.80 -12.82
CA GLY A 132 8.87 -4.98 -14.27
C GLY A 132 7.83 -5.99 -14.81
N MET A 133 7.42 -6.96 -14.00
CA MET A 133 6.30 -7.85 -14.36
C MET A 133 4.98 -7.09 -14.36
N ALA A 134 4.72 -6.27 -13.35
CA ALA A 134 3.53 -5.40 -13.28
C ALA A 134 3.49 -4.40 -14.45
N GLU A 135 4.66 -3.85 -14.84
CA GLU A 135 4.79 -2.96 -16.00
C GLU A 135 4.29 -3.64 -17.29
N ALA A 136 4.66 -4.90 -17.51
CA ALA A 136 4.21 -5.67 -18.68
C ALA A 136 2.69 -5.91 -18.72
N PHE A 137 2.02 -5.80 -17.57
CA PHE A 137 0.56 -5.89 -17.45
C PHE A 137 -0.13 -4.52 -17.44
N ASN A 138 0.63 -3.42 -17.55
CA ASN A 138 0.17 -2.03 -17.41
C ASN A 138 -0.44 -1.74 -16.02
N ILE A 139 0.08 -2.37 -14.98
CA ILE A 139 -0.42 -2.22 -13.61
C ILE A 139 0.53 -1.34 -12.80
N PRO A 140 0.01 -0.31 -12.09
CA PRO A 140 0.80 0.54 -11.22
C PRO A 140 1.35 -0.21 -10.00
N VAL A 141 2.47 0.27 -9.48
CA VAL A 141 3.15 -0.26 -8.31
C VAL A 141 3.11 0.75 -7.18
N VAL A 142 2.72 0.28 -6.00
CA VAL A 142 2.79 1.02 -4.75
C VAL A 142 3.67 0.28 -3.75
N SER A 143 4.16 1.01 -2.74
CA SER A 143 4.95 0.40 -1.68
C SER A 143 4.12 0.00 -0.47
N HIS A 144 4.61 -0.98 0.28
CA HIS A 144 4.20 -1.25 1.66
C HIS A 144 5.37 -0.96 2.61
N LEU A 145 5.14 -0.05 3.57
CA LEU A 145 6.09 0.40 4.60
C LEU A 145 7.47 0.85 4.06
N VAL A 146 8.45 0.97 4.96
CA VAL A 146 9.86 1.28 4.69
C VAL A 146 10.07 2.43 3.68
N PRO A 147 9.39 3.59 3.88
CA PRO A 147 9.42 4.71 2.94
C PRO A 147 10.84 5.19 2.62
N GLU A 148 11.76 5.04 3.58
CA GLU A 148 13.16 5.43 3.44
C GLU A 148 13.93 4.68 2.36
N ILE A 149 13.46 3.48 1.98
CA ILE A 149 14.02 2.72 0.85
C ILE A 149 13.11 2.86 -0.38
N HIS A 150 11.80 2.83 -0.19
CA HIS A 150 10.85 2.89 -1.30
C HIS A 150 10.86 4.21 -2.07
N VAL A 151 11.32 5.31 -1.47
CA VAL A 151 11.58 6.58 -2.20
C VAL A 151 12.50 6.38 -3.40
N HIS A 152 13.49 5.51 -3.30
CA HIS A 152 14.39 5.18 -4.41
C HIS A 152 13.73 4.24 -5.41
N LEU A 153 13.03 3.21 -4.91
CA LEU A 153 12.49 2.13 -5.75
C LEU A 153 11.31 2.58 -6.60
N ILE A 154 10.34 3.29 -6.01
CA ILE A 154 9.17 3.81 -6.71
C ILE A 154 9.58 4.86 -7.74
N SER A 155 10.53 5.74 -7.40
CA SER A 155 11.02 6.78 -8.33
C SER A 155 11.85 6.22 -9.50
N ALA A 156 12.35 4.98 -9.39
CA ALA A 156 13.20 4.36 -10.39
C ALA A 156 12.45 3.52 -11.44
N ILE A 157 11.12 3.41 -11.35
CA ILE A 157 10.29 2.62 -12.26
C ILE A 157 9.25 3.50 -12.97
N PRO A 158 8.88 3.20 -14.22
CA PRO A 158 7.91 4.02 -14.97
C PRO A 158 6.47 3.86 -14.49
N ASN A 159 6.15 2.76 -13.82
CA ASN A 159 4.81 2.44 -13.29
C ASN A 159 4.71 2.63 -11.77
N GLY A 160 5.62 3.38 -11.15
CA GLY A 160 5.52 3.74 -9.73
C GLY A 160 4.40 4.76 -9.49
N LEU A 161 3.56 4.52 -8.47
CA LEU A 161 2.38 5.36 -8.19
C LEU A 161 2.53 6.18 -6.91
N THR A 162 2.70 5.55 -5.75
CA THR A 162 2.83 6.26 -4.47
C THR A 162 3.59 5.42 -3.45
N ILE A 163 4.05 6.08 -2.39
CA ILE A 163 4.81 5.48 -1.28
C ILE A 163 3.97 5.58 -0.01
N GLU A 164 3.74 4.45 0.64
CA GLU A 164 3.17 4.44 1.98
C GLU A 164 4.14 5.09 2.98
N TYR A 165 3.67 6.15 3.64
CA TYR A 165 4.44 6.86 4.66
C TYR A 165 4.02 6.44 6.07
N MET A 166 4.82 5.56 6.68
CA MET A 166 4.73 5.21 8.10
C MET A 166 6.14 5.34 8.72
N PRO A 167 6.42 6.38 9.54
CA PRO A 167 7.77 6.64 10.06
C PRO A 167 8.14 5.75 11.25
N TRP A 168 7.74 4.48 11.26
CA TRP A 168 7.98 3.55 12.37
C TRP A 168 9.47 3.30 12.62
N THR A 169 10.25 3.26 11.54
CA THR A 169 11.70 3.03 11.56
C THR A 169 12.51 4.31 11.72
N GLN A 170 11.87 5.50 11.79
CA GLN A 170 12.58 6.79 11.86
C GLN A 170 13.64 6.84 12.96
N ARG A 171 13.37 6.22 14.12
CA ARG A 171 14.30 6.20 15.27
C ARG A 171 15.58 5.41 15.03
N LEU A 172 15.60 4.54 14.01
CA LEU A 172 16.77 3.75 13.65
C LEU A 172 17.81 4.57 12.89
N TRP A 173 17.40 5.70 12.31
CA TRP A 173 18.21 6.48 11.38
C TRP A 173 18.63 7.82 12.01
N GLU A 174 19.79 8.34 11.62
CA GLU A 174 20.18 9.71 11.96
C GLU A 174 19.25 10.73 11.28
N GLU A 175 18.86 10.45 10.04
CA GLU A 175 17.91 11.24 9.27
C GLU A 175 17.03 10.35 8.38
N MET A 176 15.80 10.81 8.12
CA MET A 176 14.88 10.23 7.14
C MET A 176 14.87 11.10 5.88
N PRO A 177 14.47 10.56 4.70
CA PRO A 177 14.22 11.39 3.54
C PRO A 177 13.24 12.52 3.84
N LYS A 178 13.50 13.70 3.28
CA LYS A 178 12.72 14.90 3.54
C LYS A 178 11.32 14.76 2.95
N MET A 179 10.36 15.38 3.63
CA MET A 179 8.99 15.55 3.13
C MET A 179 8.80 17.00 2.68
N GLU A 180 8.40 17.20 1.42
CA GLU A 180 8.10 18.51 0.84
C GLU A 180 6.74 18.45 0.12
N ASP A 181 5.79 19.28 0.56
CA ASP A 181 4.43 19.36 0.00
C ASP A 181 3.71 18.00 -0.15
N GLY A 182 3.86 17.13 0.87
CA GLY A 182 3.26 15.79 0.88
C GLY A 182 4.04 14.73 0.10
N ASN A 183 5.21 15.05 -0.47
CA ASN A 183 6.05 14.14 -1.24
C ASN A 183 7.34 13.80 -0.50
N LEU A 184 7.79 12.55 -0.61
CA LEU A 184 9.15 12.16 -0.21
C LEU A 184 10.16 12.61 -1.27
N VAL A 185 11.21 13.30 -0.84
CA VAL A 185 12.29 13.75 -1.71
C VAL A 185 13.37 12.70 -1.77
N VAL A 186 13.74 12.26 -2.98
CA VAL A 186 14.85 11.32 -3.21
C VAL A 186 16.16 11.97 -2.71
N PRO A 187 16.89 11.35 -1.78
CA PRO A 187 18.18 11.87 -1.31
C PRO A 187 19.24 11.96 -2.42
N ASP A 188 20.13 12.94 -2.33
CA ASP A 188 21.28 13.14 -3.22
C ASP A 188 22.57 12.43 -2.74
N LYS A 189 22.52 11.82 -1.56
CA LYS A 189 23.61 11.05 -0.96
C LYS A 189 23.80 9.69 -1.64
N PRO A 190 25.02 9.13 -1.69
CA PRO A 190 25.27 7.80 -2.23
C PRO A 190 24.48 6.68 -1.54
N GLY A 191 24.10 5.65 -2.30
CA GLY A 191 23.39 4.48 -1.77
C GLY A 191 21.95 4.83 -1.37
N LEU A 192 21.52 4.37 -0.19
CA LEU A 192 20.20 4.72 0.35
C LEU A 192 20.16 6.11 0.98
N GLY A 193 21.34 6.73 1.22
CA GLY A 193 21.44 8.00 1.94
C GLY A 193 21.05 7.91 3.42
N LEU A 194 21.16 6.71 4.03
CA LEU A 194 20.78 6.44 5.41
C LEU A 194 21.99 6.07 6.26
N GLU A 195 22.02 6.58 7.49
CA GLU A 195 23.00 6.25 8.52
C GLU A 195 22.27 5.81 9.78
N PHE A 196 22.74 4.75 10.44
CA PHE A 196 22.11 4.26 11.67
C PHE A 196 22.42 5.17 12.85
N SER A 197 21.39 5.48 13.65
CA SER A 197 21.55 6.14 14.93
C SER A 197 22.39 5.28 15.88
N GLN A 198 23.54 5.80 16.32
CA GLN A 198 24.40 5.12 17.27
C GLN A 198 23.72 4.88 18.62
N ASP A 199 22.83 5.78 19.03
CA ASP A 199 22.02 5.62 20.24
C ASP A 199 21.03 4.45 20.11
N ALA A 200 20.37 4.34 18.95
CA ALA A 200 19.47 3.22 18.67
C ALA A 200 20.23 1.89 18.66
N ILE A 201 21.41 1.83 18.02
CA ILE A 201 22.27 0.63 18.05
C ILE A 201 22.60 0.25 19.49
N LYS A 202 23.08 1.20 20.29
CA LYS A 202 23.46 0.95 21.69
C LYS A 202 22.29 0.42 22.52
N GLN A 203 21.08 0.90 22.26
CA GLN A 203 19.86 0.51 22.98
C GLN A 203 19.33 -0.86 22.56
N TYR A 204 19.35 -1.19 21.27
CA TYR A 204 18.65 -2.36 20.70
C TYR A 204 19.57 -3.51 20.27
N GLN A 205 20.89 -3.35 20.35
CA GLN A 205 21.84 -4.42 20.03
C GLN A 205 21.58 -5.70 20.84
N VAL A 206 21.75 -6.84 20.18
CA VAL A 206 21.72 -8.17 20.79
C VAL A 206 23.11 -8.80 20.60
N ALA A 207 23.57 -9.55 21.60
CA ALA A 207 24.88 -10.18 21.63
C ALA A 207 25.05 -11.30 20.59
#